data_AF-A0A537PNI5-F1
#
_entry.id   AF-A0A537PNI5-F1
#
_cell.length_a   1.000
_cell.length_b   1.000
_cell.length_c   1.000
_cell.angle_alpha   90.00
_cell.angle_beta   90.00
_cell.angle_gamma   90.00
#
_symmetry.space_group_name_H-M   'P 1'
#
loop_
_entity.id
_entity.type
_entity.pdbx_description
1 polymer ?
#
loop_
_entity_poly.entity_id
_entity_poly.type
_entity_poly.pdbx_seq_one_letter_code
_entity_poly.pdbx_strand_id
1 'polypeptide(L)' 'LGMTEVKFPHPLFEGDTVHCTTEVLGKRESNSRPGAGIVEFYHRAYNQDGKLVAECHRQAFMRMRPR' A
#
# COMPACT_ATOMS: atom_id res chain seq x y z
N LEU A 1 -4.92 -11.96 -0.85
CA LEU A 1 -4.69 -10.69 -0.12
C LEU A 1 -3.31 -10.79 0.49
N GLY A 2 -2.53 -9.72 0.46
CA GLY A 2 -1.16 -9.78 0.92
C GLY A 2 -0.33 -8.62 0.38
N MET A 3 0.96 -8.68 0.67
CA MET A 3 1.96 -7.72 0.24
C MET A 3 2.99 -8.44 -0.63
N THR A 4 3.36 -7.84 -1.75
CA THR A 4 4.38 -8.31 -2.68
C THR A 4 5.41 -7.22 -2.89
N GLU A 5 6.59 -7.59 -3.40
CA GLU A 5 7.68 -6.66 -3.69
C GLU A 5 8.06 -5.77 -2.49
N VAL A 6 8.03 -6.34 -1.28
CA VAL A 6 8.40 -5.63 -0.06
C VAL A 6 9.91 -5.41 -0.05
N LYS A 7 10.33 -4.15 -0.02
CA LYS A 7 11.76 -3.76 0.01
C LYS A 7 12.02 -2.70 1.06
N PHE A 8 13.23 -2.73 1.63
CA PHE A 8 13.74 -1.76 2.60
C PHE A 8 15.08 -1.19 2.13
N PRO A 9 15.08 -0.28 1.14
CA PRO A 9 16.31 0.17 0.48
C PRO A 9 17.17 1.11 1.32
N HIS A 10 16.64 1.71 2.39
CA HIS A 10 17.39 2.56 3.30
C HIS A 10 16.99 2.27 4.76
N PRO A 11 17.96 2.13 5.69
CA PRO A 11 17.65 1.92 7.10
C PRO A 11 16.99 3.16 7.72
N LEU A 12 16.33 2.95 8.84
CA LEU A 12 15.85 3.99 9.73
C LEU A 12 16.63 3.93 11.03
N PHE A 13 16.76 5.07 11.69
CA PHE A 13 17.36 5.20 13.01
C PHE A 13 16.43 5.95 13.97
N GLU A 14 16.78 5.92 15.25
CA GLU A 14 16.09 6.73 16.26
C GLU A 14 16.12 8.21 15.84
N GLY A 15 14.97 8.88 15.96
CA GLY A 15 14.81 10.30 15.61
C GLY A 15 14.41 10.56 14.15
N ASP A 16 14.44 9.55 13.27
CA ASP A 16 13.94 9.72 11.91
C ASP A 16 12.43 9.99 11.88
N THR A 17 12.01 10.87 10.97
CA THR A 17 10.59 11.16 10.72
C THR A 17 10.17 10.52 9.41
N VAL A 18 9.14 9.68 9.46
CA VAL A 18 8.65 8.93 8.28
C VAL A 18 7.35 9.51 7.76
N HIS A 19 7.28 9.72 6.45
CA HIS A 19 6.03 9.98 5.74
C HIS A 19 5.79 8.91 4.68
N CYS A 20 4.53 8.66 4.35
CA CYS A 20 4.15 7.62 3.39
C CYS A 20 3.16 8.15 2.36
N THR A 21 3.29 7.67 1.14
CA THR A 21 2.31 7.87 0.07
C THR A 21 1.72 6.53 -0.33
N THR A 22 0.47 6.57 -0.77
CA THR A 22 -0.24 5.39 -1.30
C THR A 22 -0.82 5.75 -2.64
N GLU A 23 -0.49 4.98 -3.66
CA GLU A 23 -1.05 5.10 -4.99
C GLU A 23 -2.01 3.93 -5.26
N VAL A 24 -3.18 4.22 -5.83
CA VAL A 24 -4.12 3.18 -6.26
C VAL A 24 -3.72 2.74 -7.66
N LEU A 25 -3.22 1.52 -7.79
CA LEU A 25 -2.79 0.98 -9.08
C LEU A 25 -3.95 0.39 -9.88
N GLY A 26 -4.93 -0.18 -9.19
CA GLY A 26 -6.04 -0.85 -9.83
C GLY A 26 -7.09 -1.34 -8.87
N LYS A 27 -8.23 -1.73 -9.43
CA LYS A 27 -9.33 -2.34 -8.67
C LYS A 27 -10.04 -3.38 -9.52
N ARG A 28 -10.58 -4.40 -8.86
CA ARG A 28 -11.48 -5.38 -9.47
C ARG A 28 -12.58 -5.79 -8.51
N GLU A 29 -13.73 -6.16 -9.05
CA GLU A 29 -14.80 -6.72 -8.23
C GLU A 29 -14.46 -8.12 -7.72
N SER A 30 -15.10 -8.53 -6.62
CA SER A 30 -14.98 -9.87 -6.10
C SER A 30 -15.98 -10.79 -6.78
N ASN A 31 -15.49 -11.82 -7.47
CA ASN A 31 -16.35 -12.81 -8.12
C ASN A 31 -17.17 -13.64 -7.11
N SER A 32 -16.71 -13.77 -5.87
CA SER A 32 -17.35 -14.62 -4.84
C SER A 32 -18.06 -13.85 -3.74
N ARG A 33 -17.92 -12.53 -3.68
CA ARG A 33 -18.49 -11.70 -2.60
C ARG A 33 -19.12 -10.44 -3.19
N PRO A 34 -20.40 -10.48 -3.57
CA PRO A 34 -21.13 -9.33 -4.08
C PRO A 34 -21.01 -8.11 -3.14
N GLY A 35 -20.85 -6.91 -3.70
CA GLY A 35 -20.74 -5.66 -2.93
C GLY A 35 -19.35 -5.39 -2.35
N ALA A 36 -18.32 -6.13 -2.77
CA ALA A 36 -16.93 -5.90 -2.38
C ALA A 36 -15.97 -6.19 -3.53
N GLY A 37 -14.75 -5.66 -3.42
CA GLY A 37 -13.72 -5.81 -4.44
C GLY A 37 -12.32 -5.84 -3.85
N ILE A 38 -11.33 -6.06 -4.70
CA ILE A 38 -9.91 -5.94 -4.37
C ILE A 38 -9.38 -4.65 -4.96
N VAL A 39 -8.67 -3.87 -4.15
CA VAL A 39 -7.90 -2.70 -4.57
C VAL A 39 -6.42 -3.03 -4.41
N GLU A 40 -5.64 -2.75 -5.44
CA GLU A 40 -4.18 -2.82 -5.42
C GLU A 40 -3.59 -1.44 -5.13
N PHE A 41 -2.70 -1.41 -4.16
CA PHE A 41 -2.01 -0.22 -3.70
C PHE A 41 -0.51 -0.36 -3.89
N TYR A 42 0.15 0.75 -4.20
CA TYR A 42 1.60 0.89 -4.06
C TYR A 42 1.89 1.86 -2.92
N HIS A 43 2.50 1.34 -1.86
CA HIS A 43 2.92 2.13 -0.71
C HIS A 43 4.40 2.46 -0.84
N ARG A 44 4.74 3.72 -0.61
CA ARG A 44 6.13 4.21 -0.53
C ARG A 44 6.29 5.03 0.73
N ALA A 45 7.33 4.74 1.50
CA ALA A 45 7.68 5.46 2.72
C ALA A 45 9.04 6.12 2.57
N TYR A 46 9.15 7.35 3.06
CA TYR A 46 10.35 8.17 2.97
C TYR A 46 10.71 8.76 4.33
N ASN A 47 12.00 8.95 4.61
CA ASN A 47 12.46 9.68 5.79
C ASN A 47 12.42 11.22 5.58
N GLN A 48 12.90 11.98 6.56
CA GLN A 48 12.95 13.44 6.54
C GLN A 48 13.82 14.03 5.40
N ASP A 49 14.81 13.27 4.91
CA ASP A 49 15.68 13.67 3.80
C ASP A 49 15.11 13.28 2.43
N GLY A 50 13.88 12.73 2.40
CA GLY A 50 13.25 12.24 1.17
C GLY A 50 13.84 10.93 0.65
N LYS A 51 14.62 10.18 1.45
CA LYS A 51 15.13 8.86 1.05
C LYS A 51 14.03 7.81 1.19
N LEU A 52 13.85 6.99 0.16
CA LEU A 52 12.94 5.85 0.20
C LEU A 52 13.44 4.84 1.24
N VAL A 53 12.62 4.53 2.25
CA VAL A 53 12.97 3.60 3.34
C VAL A 53 12.19 2.30 3.26
N ALA A 54 10.99 2.32 2.70
CA ALA A 54 10.19 1.12 2.47
C ALA A 54 9.28 1.28 1.25
N GLU A 55 9.05 0.18 0.55
CA GLU A 55 8.04 0.11 -0.50
C GLU A 55 7.40 -1.28 -0.57
N CYS A 56 6.14 -1.35 -1.01
CA CYS A 56 5.46 -2.61 -1.29
C CYS A 56 4.21 -2.42 -2.14
N HIS A 57 3.84 -3.47 -2.88
CA HIS A 57 2.51 -3.62 -3.46
C HIS A 57 1.60 -4.34 -2.47
N ARG A 58 0.39 -3.82 -2.24
CA ARG A 58 -0.59 -4.40 -1.30
C ARG A 58 -1.94 -4.59 -1.96
N GLN A 59 -2.47 -5.81 -1.88
CA GLN A 59 -3.85 -6.10 -2.25
C GLN A 59 -4.75 -6.11 -1.02
N ALA A 60 -5.79 -5.28 -1.03
CA ALA A 60 -6.75 -5.16 0.05
C ALA A 60 -8.18 -5.45 -0.40
N PHE A 61 -8.96 -6.09 0.47
CA PHE A 61 -10.38 -6.31 0.25
C PHE A 61 -11.18 -5.13 0.78
N MET A 62 -11.95 -4.49 -0.09
CA MET A 62 -12.67 -3.25 0.21
C MET A 62 -14.16 -3.43 -0.04
N ARG A 63 -14.97 -2.94 0.89
CA ARG A 63 -16.42 -2.85 0.72
C ARG A 63 -16.74 -1.77 -0.32
N MET A 64 -17.61 -2.09 -1.29
CA MET A 64 -18.11 -1.10 -2.23
C MET A 64 -19.21 -0.26 -1.58
N ARG A 65 -19.47 0.92 -2.15
CA ARG A 65 -20.62 1.73 -1.75
C ARG A 65 -21.90 0.87 -1.84
N PRO A 66 -22.73 0.81 -0.79
CA PRO A 66 -24.03 0.16 -0.86
C PRO A 66 -24.84 0.71 -2.04
N ARG A 67 -25.56 -0.16 -2.73
CA ARG A 67 -26.53 0.27 -3.75
C ARG A 67 -27.79 0.80 -3.08
#